data_AF-A0A7S7J047-F1
#
_entry.id   AF-A0A7S7J047-F1
#
_cell.length_a   1.000
_cell.length_b   1.000
_cell.length_c   1.000
_cell.angle_alpha   90.00
_cell.angle_beta   90.00
_cell.angle_gamma   90.00
#
_symmetry.space_group_name_H-M   'P 1'
#
loop_
_entity.id
_entity.type
_entity.pdbx_description
1 polymer ?
#
loop_
_entity_poly.entity_id
_entity_poly.type
_entity_poly.pdbx_seq_one_letter_code
_entity_poly.pdbx_strand_id
1 'polypeptide(L)'
;MKKMDEMEMNINLSAIKWSWGFTAIALFAWSINDYLQKQQASVASFLFGMQIIVYFLVSQISKAKVDDANGRKYMLSAAICILFLLAFGSLLYFFNL
;
A
#
# COMPACT_ATOMS: atom_id res chain seq x y z
N MET A 1 5.15 20.92 -26.89
CA MET A 1 5.00 21.28 -25.47
C MET A 1 4.24 20.21 -24.69
N LYS A 2 3.00 19.83 -25.05
CA LYS A 2 2.24 18.74 -24.38
C LYS A 2 3.00 17.43 -24.10
N LYS A 3 3.84 16.97 -25.04
CA LYS A 3 4.60 15.71 -24.90
C LYS A 3 5.74 15.79 -23.87
N MET A 4 6.22 17.01 -23.59
CA MET A 4 7.26 17.27 -22.60
C MET A 4 6.66 17.24 -21.20
N ASP A 5 5.49 17.87 -21.03
CA ASP A 5 4.73 17.86 -19.77
C ASP A 5 4.27 16.45 -19.39
N GLU A 6 3.87 15.63 -20.36
CA GLU A 6 3.54 14.21 -20.15
C GLU A 6 4.75 13.39 -19.68
N MET A 7 5.95 13.70 -20.17
CA MET A 7 7.18 13.03 -19.74
C MET A 7 7.56 13.38 -18.31
N GLU A 8 7.54 14.65 -17.95
CA GLU A 8 7.82 15.11 -16.57
C GLU A 8 6.81 14.53 -15.58
N MET A 9 5.53 14.48 -15.95
CA MET A 9 4.49 13.85 -15.15
C MET A 9 4.76 12.36 -14.93
N ASN A 10 5.16 11.62 -15.98
CA ASN A 10 5.48 10.20 -15.85
C ASN A 10 6.71 9.95 -14.96
N ILE A 11 7.73 10.82 -15.04
CA ILE A 11 8.91 10.76 -14.17
C ILE A 11 8.50 10.98 -12.71
N ASN A 12 7.69 12.00 -12.43
CA ASN A 12 7.18 12.28 -11.08
C ASN A 12 6.33 11.13 -10.53
N LEU A 13 5.43 10.57 -11.35
CA LEU A 13 4.62 9.41 -10.95
C LEU A 13 5.48 8.18 -10.64
N SER A 14 6.52 7.95 -11.44
CA SER A 14 7.48 6.87 -11.20
C SER A 14 8.23 7.09 -9.89
N ALA A 15 8.75 8.30 -9.65
CA ALA A 15 9.45 8.66 -8.43
C ALA A 15 8.57 8.49 -7.17
N ILE A 16 7.30 8.92 -7.23
CA ILE A 16 6.34 8.74 -6.14
C ILE A 16 6.06 7.26 -5.87
N LYS A 17 5.91 6.43 -6.92
CA LYS A 17 5.71 4.98 -6.76
C LYS A 17 6.90 4.31 -6.06
N TRP A 18 8.12 4.66 -6.47
CA TRP A 18 9.34 4.12 -5.86
C TRP A 18 9.52 4.62 -4.42
N SER A 19 9.24 5.90 -4.16
CA SER A 19 9.27 6.47 -2.81
C SER A 19 8.26 5.77 -1.89
N TRP A 20 7.03 5.58 -2.35
CA TRP A 20 5.99 4.85 -1.61
C TRP A 20 6.42 3.41 -1.32
N GLY A 21 6.96 2.71 -2.32
CA GLY A 21 7.47 1.34 -2.16
C GLY A 21 8.62 1.25 -1.16
N PHE A 22 9.55 2.20 -1.21
CA PHE A 22 10.63 2.30 -0.23
C PHE A 22 10.11 2.51 1.19
N THR A 23 9.17 3.44 1.39
CA THR A 23 8.54 3.67 2.71
C THR A 23 7.83 2.43 3.21
N ALA A 24 7.11 1.71 2.34
CA ALA A 24 6.44 0.46 2.69
C ALA A 24 7.45 -0.60 3.18
N ILE A 25 8.56 -0.81 2.47
CA ILE A 25 9.62 -1.75 2.87
C ILE A 25 10.27 -1.31 4.20
N ALA A 26 10.56 -0.02 4.35
CA ALA A 26 11.17 0.51 5.57
C ALA A 26 10.28 0.31 6.80
N LEU A 27 8.98 0.61 6.68
CA LEU A 27 8.01 0.39 7.76
C LEU A 27 7.83 -1.10 8.08
N PHE A 28 7.86 -1.96 7.06
CA PHE A 28 7.81 -3.40 7.25
C PHE A 28 9.03 -3.93 8.01
N ALA A 29 10.23 -3.53 7.60
CA ALA A 29 11.47 -3.88 8.30
C ALA A 29 11.49 -3.35 9.74
N TRP A 30 11.00 -2.12 9.95
CA TRP A 30 10.89 -1.52 11.29
C TRP A 30 9.91 -2.29 12.17
N SER A 31 8.76 -2.69 11.61
CA SER A 31 7.77 -3.51 12.30
C SER A 31 8.35 -4.86 12.75
N ILE A 32 9.19 -5.49 11.93
CA ILE A 32 9.89 -6.74 12.30
C ILE A 32 10.89 -6.48 13.44
N ASN A 33 11.68 -5.42 13.33
CA ASN A 33 12.67 -5.08 14.35
C ASN A 33 12.02 -4.76 15.71
N ASP A 34 10.93 -3.99 15.73
CA ASP A 34 10.19 -3.70 16.96
C ASP A 34 9.56 -4.97 17.56
N TYR A 35 9.09 -5.89 16.72
CA TYR A 35 8.60 -7.18 17.19
C TYR A 35 9.69 -7.99 17.90
N LEU A 36 10.90 -8.05 17.32
CA LEU A 36 12.05 -8.75 17.93
C LEU A 36 12.50 -8.14 19.25
N GLN A 37 12.36 -6.82 19.42
CA GLN A 37 12.86 -6.10 20.60
C GLN A 37 11.83 -5.96 21.72
N LYS A 38 10.55 -5.72 21.39
CA LYS A 38 9.54 -5.26 22.36
C LYS A 38 8.29 -6.14 22.43
N GLN A 39 8.08 -7.05 21.47
CA GLN A 39 6.87 -7.88 21.35
C GLN A 39 5.55 -7.09 21.49
N GLN A 40 5.51 -5.85 21.02
CA GLN A 40 4.32 -4.99 21.05
C GLN A 40 4.04 -4.41 19.67
N ALA A 41 2.78 -4.07 19.39
CA ALA A 41 2.41 -3.35 18.19
C ALA A 41 3.16 -2.03 18.09
N SER A 42 4.03 -1.96 17.08
CA SER A 42 4.72 -0.73 16.75
C SER A 42 3.80 0.22 16.01
N VAL A 43 3.99 1.51 16.27
CA VAL A 43 3.44 2.59 15.44
C VAL A 43 3.78 2.38 13.96
N ALA A 44 4.92 1.75 13.64
CA ALA A 44 5.30 1.40 12.28
C ALA A 44 4.31 0.43 11.61
N SER A 45 3.79 -0.56 12.34
CA SER A 45 2.82 -1.53 11.84
C SER A 45 1.49 -0.86 11.51
N PHE A 46 1.04 0.07 12.36
CA PHE A 46 -0.16 0.86 12.13
C PHE A 46 -0.01 1.79 10.90
N LEU A 47 1.12 2.51 10.81
CA LEU A 47 1.41 3.39 9.67
C LEU A 47 1.47 2.62 8.35
N PHE A 48 2.10 1.44 8.36
CA PHE A 48 2.15 0.56 7.19
C PHE A 48 0.75 0.13 6.73
N GLY A 49 -0.09 -0.32 7.66
CA GLY A 49 -1.49 -0.67 7.37
C GLY A 49 -2.29 0.51 6.80
N MET A 50 -2.16 1.68 7.42
CA MET A 50 -2.84 2.90 6.97
C MET A 50 -2.42 3.29 5.55
N GLN A 51 -1.13 3.19 5.24
CA GLN A 51 -0.59 3.52 3.92
C GLN A 51 -1.17 2.61 2.83
N ILE A 52 -1.36 1.32 3.12
CA ILE A 52 -2.01 0.36 2.21
C ILE A 52 -3.50 0.68 2.04
N ILE A 53 -4.21 0.99 3.12
CA ILE A 53 -5.64 1.36 3.07
C ILE A 53 -5.85 2.61 2.20
N VAL A 54 -5.06 3.67 2.43
CA VAL A 54 -5.15 4.90 1.64
C VAL A 54 -4.85 4.64 0.17
N TYR A 55 -3.77 3.90 -0.12
CA TYR A 55 -3.44 3.51 -1.50
C TYR A 55 -4.61 2.77 -2.15
N PHE A 56 -5.22 1.84 -1.42
CA PHE A 56 -6.35 1.07 -1.91
C PHE A 56 -7.57 1.94 -2.21
N LEU A 57 -7.99 2.79 -1.27
CA LEU A 57 -9.13 3.69 -1.44
C LEU A 57 -8.92 4.63 -2.63
N VAL A 58 -7.76 5.28 -2.72
CA VAL A 58 -7.44 6.18 -3.84
C VAL A 58 -7.41 5.41 -5.16
N SER A 59 -6.86 4.20 -5.17
CA SER A 59 -6.87 3.34 -6.36
C SER A 59 -8.29 3.02 -6.79
N GLN A 60 -9.15 2.55 -5.88
CA GLN A 60 -10.53 2.19 -6.20
C GLN A 60 -11.35 3.39 -6.68
N ILE A 61 -11.24 4.55 -6.03
CA ILE A 61 -11.94 5.77 -6.46
C ILE A 61 -11.47 6.22 -7.84
N SER A 62 -10.15 6.22 -8.08
CA SER A 62 -9.59 6.62 -9.37
C SER A 62 -10.05 5.69 -10.49
N LYS A 63 -10.10 4.40 -10.21
CA LYS A 63 -10.53 3.35 -11.16
C LYS A 63 -12.04 3.38 -11.42
N ALA A 64 -12.85 3.62 -10.39
CA ALA A 64 -14.30 3.77 -10.52
C ALA A 64 -14.68 4.99 -11.39
N LYS A 65 -13.89 6.07 -11.35
CA LYS A 65 -14.09 7.24 -12.20
C LYS A 65 -13.76 7.02 -13.68
N VAL A 66 -12.97 5.99 -14.00
CA VAL A 66 -12.45 5.78 -15.36
C VAL A 66 -13.38 4.89 -16.22
N ASP A 67 -14.52 4.42 -15.67
CA ASP A 67 -15.55 3.62 -16.37
C ASP A 67 -14.99 2.50 -17.28
N ASP A 68 -13.87 1.92 -16.85
CA ASP A 68 -13.20 0.88 -17.62
C ASP A 68 -13.90 -0.45 -17.30
N ALA A 69 -14.44 -1.12 -18.33
CA ALA A 69 -15.14 -2.42 -18.27
C ALA A 69 -14.26 -3.59 -17.76
N ASN A 70 -13.11 -3.29 -17.16
CA ASN A 70 -12.10 -4.18 -16.58
C ASN A 70 -12.33 -4.49 -15.09
N GLY A 71 -13.60 -4.61 -14.67
CA GLY A 71 -14.01 -4.96 -13.30
C GLY A 71 -13.22 -6.12 -12.67
N ARG A 72 -12.79 -7.10 -13.49
CA ARG A 72 -12.05 -8.28 -13.04
C ARG A 72 -10.66 -7.97 -12.46
N LYS A 73 -9.92 -7.01 -13.02
CA LYS A 73 -8.61 -6.60 -12.49
C LYS A 73 -8.76 -5.81 -11.19
N TYR A 74 -9.87 -5.08 -11.04
CA TYR A 74 -10.21 -4.36 -9.81
C TYR A 74 -10.61 -5.31 -8.68
N MET A 75 -11.41 -6.33 -8.98
CA MET A 75 -11.75 -7.39 -8.02
C MET A 75 -10.51 -8.18 -7.59
N LEU A 76 -9.58 -8.48 -8.50
CA LEU A 76 -8.30 -9.13 -8.16
C LEU A 76 -7.42 -8.24 -7.28
N SER A 77 -7.25 -6.95 -7.60
CA SER A 77 -6.46 -6.05 -6.76
C SER A 77 -7.12 -5.80 -5.39
N ALA A 78 -8.46 -5.79 -5.32
CA ALA A 78 -9.22 -5.77 -4.08
C ALA A 78 -9.02 -7.04 -3.27
N ALA A 79 -9.15 -8.21 -3.89
CA ALA A 79 -8.94 -9.50 -3.23
C ALA A 79 -7.51 -9.62 -2.69
N ILE A 80 -6.49 -9.16 -3.44
CA ILE A 80 -5.09 -9.16 -2.98
C ILE A 80 -4.90 -8.20 -1.80
N CYS A 81 -5.46 -6.98 -1.84
CA CYS A 81 -5.40 -6.06 -0.70
C CYS A 81 -6.12 -6.60 0.53
N ILE A 82 -7.29 -7.22 0.36
CA ILE A 82 -8.05 -7.84 1.45
C ILE A 82 -7.28 -9.03 2.01
N LEU A 83 -6.72 -9.91 1.17
CA LEU A 83 -5.86 -11.01 1.61
C LEU A 83 -4.63 -10.50 2.34
N PHE A 84 -4.00 -9.43 1.86
CA PHE A 84 -2.84 -8.84 2.51
C PHE A 84 -3.20 -8.22 3.86
N LEU A 85 -4.33 -7.48 3.94
CA LEU A 85 -4.84 -6.92 5.19
C LEU A 85 -5.28 -8.01 6.18
N LEU A 86 -5.90 -9.08 5.71
CA LEU A 86 -6.29 -10.22 6.54
C LEU A 86 -5.05 -10.98 7.00
N ALA A 87 -4.09 -11.25 6.13
CA ALA A 87 -2.84 -11.89 6.51
C ALA A 87 -2.07 -11.04 7.52
N PHE A 88 -1.98 -9.74 7.29
CA PHE A 88 -1.31 -8.80 8.19
C PHE A 88 -2.05 -8.67 9.52
N GLY A 89 -3.37 -8.45 9.52
CA GLY A 89 -4.19 -8.38 10.72
C GLY A 89 -4.24 -9.69 11.51
N SER A 90 -4.23 -10.83 10.83
CA SER A 90 -4.11 -12.14 11.48
C SER A 90 -2.74 -12.33 12.10
N LEU A 91 -1.68 -11.88 11.42
CA LEU A 91 -0.31 -11.84 11.98
C LEU A 91 -0.28 -10.98 13.24
N LEU A 92 -0.86 -9.78 13.21
CA LEU A 92 -0.96 -8.90 14.38
C LEU A 92 -1.69 -9.60 15.54
N TYR A 93 -2.86 -10.19 15.27
CA TYR A 93 -3.68 -10.83 16.29
C TYR A 93 -3.03 -12.09 16.89
N PHE A 94 -2.43 -12.96 16.07
CA PHE A 94 -1.78 -14.18 16.55
C PHE A 94 -0.50 -13.92 17.32
N PHE A 95 0.23 -12.86 16.98
CA PHE A 95 1.45 -12.49 17.67
C PHE A 95 1.23 -11.62 18.91
N ASN A 96 -0.03 -11.38 19.31
CA ASN A 96 -0.38 -10.50 20.44
C ASN A 96 0.29 -9.11 20.29
N LEU A 97 0.37 -8.61 19.04
CA LEU A 97 0.86 -7.26 18.72
C LEU A 97 -0.12 -6.23 19.28
#